data_AF-A0A538S7G5-F1
#
_entry.id   AF-A0A538S7G5-F1
#
_cell.length_a   1.000
_cell.length_b   1.000
_cell.length_c   1.000
_cell.angle_alpha   90.00
_cell.angle_beta   90.00
_cell.angle_gamma   90.00
#
_symmetry.space_group_name_H-M   'P 1'
#
loop_
_entity.id
_entity.type
_entity.pdbx_description
1 polymer ?
#
loop_
_entity_poly.entity_id
_entity_poly.type
_entity_poly.pdbx_seq_one_letter_code
_entity_poly.pdbx_strand_id
1 'polypeptide(L)'
;MTRGDGRERESRRDGCFAADVGCDVLLPAASRAPHQGAGEAMNMKVLIAAVLLVAAAAIGISSFRQSITPYISFHEARRSPGLVQVNGVLADRNYVLKRDEQFLEFKLKDSHDEIMPVVYRGVIPGNFDQATSVVAIGRYRTDHFEAEQLLVKCPSKYQAAAEKGKMAS
;
A
#
# COMPACT_ATOMS: atom_id res chain seq x y z
N MET A 1 -83.49 10.16 -12.72
CA MET A 1 -82.24 10.85 -12.37
C MET A 1 -81.14 10.35 -13.30
N THR A 2 -80.98 11.00 -14.45
CA THR A 2 -79.86 11.92 -14.81
C THR A 2 -78.55 11.18 -15.12
N ARG A 3 -78.20 10.96 -16.41
CA ARG A 3 -77.56 11.89 -17.38
C ARG A 3 -76.02 11.70 -17.33
N GLY A 4 -75.25 11.42 -18.38
CA GLY A 4 -75.45 11.19 -19.84
C GLY A 4 -74.35 10.21 -20.31
N ASP A 5 -74.53 9.39 -21.34
CA ASP A 5 -74.47 9.68 -22.79
C ASP A 5 -73.30 10.57 -23.22
N GLY A 6 -72.45 10.07 -24.12
CA GLY A 6 -71.37 10.88 -24.70
C GLY A 6 -70.16 10.21 -25.36
N ARG A 7 -70.38 9.17 -26.18
CA ARG A 7 -69.64 8.82 -27.43
C ARG A 7 -68.11 8.65 -27.47
N GLU A 8 -67.76 7.42 -27.84
CA GLU A 8 -66.73 6.97 -28.79
C GLU A 8 -66.17 8.02 -29.78
N ARG A 9 -64.86 7.95 -30.06
CA ARG A 9 -64.34 7.46 -31.35
C ARG A 9 -62.82 7.25 -31.31
N GLU A 10 -62.48 5.97 -31.39
CA GLU A 10 -61.28 5.41 -31.98
C GLU A 10 -61.15 5.78 -33.46
N SER A 11 -59.94 6.16 -33.91
CA SER A 11 -59.42 5.76 -35.23
C SER A 11 -57.98 6.23 -35.41
N ARG A 12 -57.06 5.25 -35.52
CA ARG A 12 -56.14 5.07 -36.66
C ARG A 12 -55.43 6.35 -37.18
N ARG A 13 -54.12 6.39 -37.39
CA ARG A 13 -53.27 5.40 -38.09
C ARG A 13 -51.92 6.09 -38.32
N ASP A 14 -50.87 5.28 -38.52
CA ASP A 14 -49.71 5.51 -39.39
C ASP A 14 -48.78 6.70 -39.02
N GLY A 15 -47.51 6.49 -38.71
CA GLY A 15 -46.55 5.78 -39.56
C GLY A 15 -45.71 6.81 -40.31
N CYS A 16 -44.45 6.93 -39.90
CA CYS A 16 -43.25 7.21 -40.69
C CYS A 16 -43.21 8.34 -41.74
N PHE A 17 -42.00 8.94 -41.79
CA PHE A 17 -41.25 9.38 -42.98
C PHE A 17 -41.24 10.87 -43.39
N ALA A 18 -40.01 11.25 -43.77
CA ALA A 18 -39.53 12.40 -44.55
C ALA A 18 -39.54 13.78 -43.85
N ALA A 19 -38.41 14.35 -43.46
CA ALA A 19 -37.24 14.80 -44.25
C ALA A 19 -37.45 16.13 -44.99
N ASP A 20 -36.53 17.04 -44.70
CA ASP A 20 -35.85 17.98 -45.60
C ASP A 20 -36.25 19.47 -45.60
N VAL A 21 -35.19 20.26 -45.32
CA VAL A 21 -34.81 21.63 -45.73
C VAL A 21 -35.69 22.85 -45.47
N GLY A 22 -35.05 23.81 -44.80
CA GLY A 22 -35.44 25.22 -44.76
C GLY A 22 -34.55 26.01 -43.81
N CYS A 23 -33.35 26.35 -44.28
CA CYS A 23 -32.45 27.28 -43.61
C CYS A 23 -33.06 28.69 -43.65
N ASP A 24 -33.36 29.27 -42.49
CA ASP A 24 -33.32 30.73 -42.36
C ASP A 24 -32.92 31.13 -40.95
N VAL A 25 -31.84 31.90 -40.93
CA VAL A 25 -31.14 32.42 -39.77
C VAL A 25 -31.98 33.52 -39.15
N LEU A 26 -32.32 33.37 -37.86
CA LEU A 26 -32.52 34.52 -36.99
C LEU A 26 -32.08 34.16 -35.56
N LEU A 27 -30.90 34.63 -35.18
CA LEU A 27 -30.46 34.69 -33.78
C LEU A 27 -31.42 35.59 -32.99
N PRO A 28 -31.88 35.15 -31.79
CA PRO A 28 -32.09 36.05 -30.68
C PRO A 28 -30.99 35.86 -29.64
N ALA A 29 -30.56 37.01 -29.12
CA ALA A 29 -29.54 37.28 -28.13
C ALA A 29 -29.31 36.19 -27.06
N ALA A 30 -28.01 35.98 -26.80
CA ALA A 30 -27.48 35.36 -25.61
C ALA A 30 -28.22 35.79 -24.32
N SER A 31 -28.81 34.82 -23.63
CA SER A 31 -28.95 34.89 -22.18
C SER A 31 -28.08 33.77 -21.61
N ARG A 32 -26.84 34.13 -21.27
CA ARG A 32 -26.00 33.34 -20.39
C ARG A 32 -26.74 33.25 -19.05
N ALA A 33 -27.25 32.08 -18.70
CA ALA A 33 -27.56 31.80 -17.32
C ALA A 33 -26.26 32.00 -16.51
N PRO A 34 -26.24 32.86 -15.48
CA PRO A 34 -25.08 32.91 -14.62
C PRO A 34 -25.00 31.55 -13.92
N HIS A 35 -23.86 30.87 -14.06
CA HIS A 35 -23.41 29.94 -13.04
C HIS A 35 -23.28 30.75 -11.75
N GLN A 36 -24.36 30.82 -10.97
CA GLN A 36 -24.32 31.24 -9.59
C GLN A 36 -23.64 30.11 -8.82
N GLY A 37 -22.31 30.04 -8.93
CA GLY A 37 -21.51 29.55 -7.83
C GLY A 37 -21.76 30.51 -6.69
N ALA A 38 -22.69 30.14 -5.81
CA ALA A 38 -22.84 30.79 -4.53
C ALA A 38 -21.48 30.68 -3.83
N GLY A 39 -20.70 31.76 -3.91
CA GLY A 39 -19.68 32.05 -2.93
C GLY A 39 -20.40 32.25 -1.61
N GLU A 40 -20.75 31.14 -0.96
CA GLU A 40 -21.13 31.16 0.43
C GLU A 40 -19.95 31.80 1.16
N ALA A 41 -20.16 32.97 1.75
CA ALA A 41 -19.13 33.69 2.47
C ALA A 41 -18.66 32.78 3.60
N MET A 42 -17.60 32.01 3.36
CA MET A 42 -17.18 31.01 4.31
C MET A 42 -16.80 31.74 5.58
N ASN A 43 -17.50 31.42 6.66
CA ASN A 43 -17.25 31.99 7.96
C ASN A 43 -15.75 31.84 8.22
N MET A 44 -15.02 32.95 8.39
CA MET A 44 -13.56 32.94 8.51
C MET A 44 -13.08 31.89 9.53
N LYS A 45 -13.90 31.65 10.56
CA LYS A 45 -13.70 30.60 11.57
C LYS A 45 -13.73 29.18 10.99
N VAL A 46 -14.65 28.88 10.07
CA VAL A 46 -14.75 27.60 9.36
C VAL A 46 -13.57 27.41 8.41
N LEU A 47 -13.13 28.47 7.70
CA LEU A 47 -11.91 28.42 6.90
C LEU A 47 -10.69 28.11 7.77
N ILE A 48 -10.52 28.83 8.88
CA ILE A 48 -9.42 28.61 9.83
C ILE A 48 -9.48 27.18 10.41
N ALA A 49 -10.66 26.70 10.80
CA ALA A 49 -10.85 25.35 11.33
C ALA A 49 -10.53 24.26 10.29
N ALA A 50 -10.95 24.45 9.04
CA ALA A 50 -10.65 23.53 7.95
C ALA A 50 -9.14 23.49 7.65
N VAL A 51 -8.49 24.65 7.59
CA VAL A 51 -7.03 24.74 7.39
C VAL A 51 -6.28 24.06 8.54
N LEU A 52 -6.68 24.30 9.79
CA LEU A 52 -6.08 23.63 10.95
C LEU A 52 -6.26 22.11 10.91
N LEU A 53 -7.43 21.63 10.52
CA LEU A 53 -7.71 20.20 10.41
C LEU A 53 -6.86 19.55 9.33
N VAL A 54 -6.73 20.18 8.16
CA VAL A 54 -5.86 19.70 7.07
C VAL A 54 -4.39 19.72 7.50
N ALA A 55 -3.94 20.78 8.18
CA ALA A 55 -2.57 20.86 8.68
C ALA A 55 -2.27 19.76 9.72
N ALA A 56 -3.18 19.55 10.68
CA ALA A 56 -3.05 18.48 11.67
C ALA A 56 -3.03 17.10 11.02
N ALA A 57 -3.90 16.85 10.03
CA ALA A 57 -3.91 15.60 9.27
C ALA A 57 -2.61 15.40 8.48
N ALA A 58 -2.10 16.43 7.81
CA ALA A 58 -0.84 16.37 7.07
C ALA A 58 0.35 16.04 7.96
N ILE A 59 0.44 16.69 9.13
CA ILE A 59 1.49 16.41 10.13
C ILE A 59 1.32 14.98 10.66
N GLY A 60 0.10 14.57 11.03
CA GLY A 60 -0.18 13.23 11.55
C GLY A 60 0.18 12.13 10.55
N ILE A 61 -0.20 12.27 9.29
CA ILE A 61 0.15 11.32 8.22
C ILE A 61 1.66 11.31 8.00
N SER A 62 2.32 12.47 7.96
CA SER A 62 3.77 12.56 7.78
C SER A 62 4.52 11.83 8.89
N SER A 63 4.16 12.09 10.15
CA SER A 63 4.77 11.42 11.30
C SER A 63 4.51 9.91 11.29
N PHE A 64 3.29 9.50 10.95
CA PHE A 64 2.95 8.08 10.88
C PHE A 64 3.76 7.34 9.81
N ARG A 65 3.99 7.95 8.64
CA ARG A 65 4.82 7.36 7.58
C ARG A 65 6.29 7.19 7.99
N GLN A 66 6.79 8.01 8.92
CA GLN A 66 8.15 7.88 9.46
C GLN A 66 8.28 6.73 10.47
N SER A 67 7.18 6.31 11.12
CA SER A 67 7.20 5.27 12.15
C SER A 67 7.03 3.84 11.62
N ILE A 68 6.71 3.66 10.34
CA ILE A 68 6.60 2.33 9.74
C ILE A 68 7.95 1.91 9.16
N THR A 69 8.50 0.82 9.66
CA THR A 69 9.67 0.15 9.06
C THR A 69 9.18 -0.78 7.94
N PRO A 70 9.37 -0.43 6.66
CA PRO A 70 8.87 -1.25 5.57
C PRO A 70 9.69 -2.54 5.41
N TYR A 71 9.01 -3.62 5.03
CA TYR A 71 9.67 -4.82 4.51
C TYR A 71 10.01 -4.61 3.04
N ILE A 72 11.30 -4.67 2.71
CA ILE A 72 11.78 -4.42 1.35
C ILE A 72 12.80 -5.47 0.93
N SER A 73 13.02 -5.57 -0.39
CA SER A 73 14.05 -6.42 -0.98
C SER A 73 15.46 -5.93 -0.66
N PHE A 74 16.47 -6.78 -0.84
CA PHE A 74 17.87 -6.41 -0.62
C PHE A 74 18.30 -5.29 -1.56
N HIS A 75 17.94 -5.39 -2.84
CA HIS A 75 18.17 -4.35 -3.84
C HIS A 75 17.61 -2.97 -3.44
N GLU A 76 16.45 -2.92 -2.80
CA GLU A 76 15.83 -1.67 -2.35
C GLU A 76 16.44 -1.19 -1.04
N ALA A 77 16.80 -2.10 -0.13
CA ALA A 77 17.51 -1.78 1.11
C ALA A 77 18.84 -1.06 0.85
N ARG A 78 19.57 -1.45 -0.21
CA ARG A 78 20.81 -0.77 -0.61
C ARG A 78 20.63 0.72 -0.96
N ARG A 79 19.44 1.10 -1.43
CA ARG A 79 19.12 2.49 -1.81
C ARG A 79 18.35 3.24 -0.73
N SER A 80 17.92 2.56 0.33
CA SER A 80 17.12 3.18 1.38
C SER A 80 18.01 3.98 2.33
N PRO A 81 17.69 5.26 2.60
CA PRO A 81 18.39 6.04 3.62
C PRO A 81 17.91 5.73 5.04
N GLY A 82 16.81 4.98 5.18
CA GLY A 82 16.08 4.79 6.43
C GLY A 82 16.32 3.45 7.12
N LEU A 83 15.68 3.29 8.28
CA LEU A 83 15.55 1.99 8.93
C LEU A 83 14.61 1.11 8.10
N VAL A 84 15.08 -0.07 7.72
CA VAL A 84 14.33 -1.00 6.87
C VAL A 84 14.40 -2.40 7.41
N GLN A 85 13.46 -3.22 6.99
CA GLN A 85 13.39 -4.61 7.39
C GLN A 85 13.59 -5.52 6.18
N VAL A 86 14.54 -6.44 6.31
CA VAL A 86 14.91 -7.38 5.26
C VAL A 86 14.76 -8.81 5.79
N ASN A 87 14.23 -9.70 4.96
CA ASN A 87 14.04 -11.10 5.28
C ASN A 87 14.92 -11.96 4.36
N GLY A 88 15.55 -12.98 4.92
CA GLY A 88 16.28 -13.96 4.13
C GLY A 88 16.52 -15.25 4.88
N VAL A 89 17.29 -16.12 4.26
CA VAL A 89 17.88 -17.32 4.85
C VAL A 89 19.39 -17.12 4.97
N LEU A 90 20.06 -17.86 5.86
CA LEU A 90 21.53 -17.86 5.88
C LEU A 90 22.04 -18.38 4.52
N ALA A 91 22.88 -17.59 3.86
CA ALA A 91 23.45 -17.96 2.56
C ALA A 91 24.38 -19.18 2.68
N ASP A 92 25.15 -19.22 3.76
CA ASP A 92 26.07 -20.28 4.13
C ASP A 92 26.23 -20.34 5.66
N ARG A 93 27.00 -21.31 6.16
CA ARG A 93 27.37 -21.42 7.58
C ARG A 93 28.69 -20.70 7.90
N ASN A 94 29.14 -19.81 7.03
CA ASN A 94 30.36 -19.05 7.23
C ASN A 94 30.01 -17.69 7.86
N TYR A 95 29.97 -17.66 9.19
CA TYR A 95 29.71 -16.46 9.98
C TYR A 95 30.81 -16.24 11.02
N VAL A 96 31.10 -14.98 11.30
CA VAL A 96 32.00 -14.57 12.37
C VAL A 96 31.17 -14.25 13.59
N LEU A 97 31.30 -15.07 14.64
CA LEU A 97 30.61 -14.89 15.91
C LEU A 97 31.63 -14.60 17.01
N LYS A 98 31.57 -13.42 17.59
CA LYS A 98 32.35 -13.05 18.78
C LYS A 98 31.41 -12.72 19.93
N ARG A 99 31.21 -13.69 20.82
CA ARG A 99 30.26 -13.56 21.95
C ARG A 99 30.67 -12.46 22.92
N ASP A 100 31.97 -12.31 23.19
CA ASP A 100 32.49 -11.30 24.13
C ASP A 100 32.26 -9.87 23.63
N GLU A 101 32.29 -9.66 22.31
CA GLU A 101 32.06 -8.37 21.66
C GLU A 101 30.60 -8.16 21.24
N GLN A 102 29.71 -9.14 21.49
CA GLN A 102 28.34 -9.16 20.97
C GLN A 102 28.27 -8.89 19.46
N PHE A 103 29.23 -9.44 18.72
CA PHE A 103 29.41 -9.17 17.30
C PHE A 103 29.09 -10.42 16.47
N LEU A 104 28.28 -10.25 15.44
CA LEU A 104 27.91 -11.29 14.50
C LEU A 104 27.94 -10.74 13.07
N GLU A 105 28.75 -11.35 12.22
CA GLU A 105 28.82 -11.06 10.79
C GLU A 105 28.45 -12.31 10.00
N PHE A 106 27.51 -12.18 9.06
CA PHE A 106 26.98 -13.30 8.29
C PHE A 106 26.40 -12.81 6.96
N LYS A 107 26.03 -13.74 6.08
CA LYS A 107 25.42 -13.42 4.79
C LYS A 107 23.99 -13.91 4.75
N LEU A 108 23.08 -13.01 4.41
CA LEU A 108 21.70 -13.36 4.08
C LEU A 108 21.54 -13.56 2.58
N LYS A 109 20.66 -14.48 2.23
CA LYS A 109 20.20 -14.76 0.88
C LYS A 109 18.69 -14.56 0.81
N ASP A 110 18.21 -13.79 -0.16
CA ASP A 110 16.77 -13.59 -0.37
C ASP A 110 16.17 -14.66 -1.31
N SER A 111 14.90 -14.49 -1.67
CA SER A 111 14.20 -15.35 -2.62
C SER A 111 14.66 -15.20 -4.08
N HIS A 112 15.40 -14.13 -4.41
CA HIS A 112 15.96 -13.86 -5.74
C HIS A 112 17.43 -14.29 -5.84
N ASP A 113 17.90 -15.11 -4.90
CA ASP A 113 19.29 -15.53 -4.77
C ASP A 113 20.29 -14.37 -4.55
N GLU A 114 19.83 -13.17 -4.19
CA GLU A 114 20.69 -12.03 -3.89
C GLU A 114 21.34 -12.22 -2.52
N ILE A 115 22.65 -12.01 -2.43
CA ILE A 115 23.41 -12.11 -1.20
C ILE A 115 23.70 -10.72 -0.63
N MET A 116 23.41 -10.54 0.65
CA MET A 116 23.71 -9.33 1.39
C MET A 116 24.52 -9.65 2.66
N PRO A 117 25.72 -9.07 2.81
CA PRO A 117 26.47 -9.16 4.06
C PRO A 117 25.76 -8.33 5.14
N VAL A 118 25.63 -8.92 6.32
CA VAL A 118 24.94 -8.35 7.48
C VAL A 118 25.87 -8.36 8.67
N VAL A 119 25.97 -7.22 9.35
CA VAL A 119 26.69 -7.06 10.61
C VAL A 119 25.69 -6.71 11.70
N TYR A 120 25.67 -7.50 12.76
CA TYR A 120 24.79 -7.30 13.92
C TYR A 120 25.64 -7.11 15.18
N ARG A 121 25.29 -6.09 15.96
CA ARG A 121 25.93 -5.78 17.24
C ARG A 121 24.87 -5.81 18.34
N GLY A 122 24.83 -6.91 19.09
CA GLY A 122 23.86 -7.09 20.17
C GLY A 122 23.79 -8.51 20.66
N VAL A 123 22.80 -8.79 21.52
CA VAL A 123 22.58 -10.13 22.06
C VAL A 123 22.18 -11.06 20.92
N ILE A 124 23.04 -12.04 20.62
CA ILE A 124 22.83 -13.01 19.55
C ILE A 124 21.89 -14.12 20.05
N PRO A 125 20.78 -14.40 19.34
CA PRO A 125 19.91 -15.53 19.67
C PRO A 125 20.69 -16.85 19.63
N GLY A 126 20.55 -17.67 20.67
CA GLY A 126 21.28 -18.94 20.77
C GLY A 126 20.94 -19.97 19.68
N ASN A 127 19.82 -19.79 18.99
CA ASN A 127 19.31 -20.64 17.92
C ASN A 127 19.48 -20.04 16.51
N PHE A 128 20.37 -19.05 16.36
CA PHE A 128 20.61 -18.37 15.09
C PHE A 128 21.04 -19.31 13.95
N ASP A 129 21.86 -20.32 14.25
CA ASP A 129 22.39 -21.30 13.30
C ASP A 129 21.34 -22.32 12.81
N GLN A 130 20.27 -22.51 13.59
CA GLN A 130 19.15 -23.41 13.31
C GLN A 130 17.92 -22.69 12.73
N ALA A 131 18.06 -21.38 12.47
CA ALA A 131 17.02 -20.56 11.88
C ALA A 131 16.64 -21.05 10.47
N THR A 132 15.35 -21.20 10.19
CA THR A 132 14.89 -21.37 8.80
C THR A 132 14.71 -20.05 8.08
N SER A 133 14.50 -18.96 8.81
CA SER A 133 14.42 -17.62 8.26
C SER A 133 14.90 -16.62 9.29
N VAL A 134 15.63 -15.62 8.81
CA VAL A 134 16.18 -14.53 9.61
C VAL A 134 15.67 -13.22 9.04
N VAL A 135 15.23 -12.36 9.95
CA VAL A 135 14.76 -11.02 9.65
C VAL A 135 15.70 -10.05 10.34
N ALA A 136 16.36 -9.22 9.55
CA ALA A 136 17.24 -8.16 10.04
C ALA A 136 16.54 -6.81 9.89
N ILE A 137 16.60 -5.99 10.94
CA ILE A 137 16.10 -4.61 10.93
C ILE A 137 17.30 -3.70 11.15
N GLY A 138 17.48 -2.74 10.27
CA GLY A 138 18.71 -1.95 10.26
C GLY A 138 18.80 -0.99 9.09
N ARG A 139 20.02 -0.55 8.80
CA ARG A 139 20.32 0.39 7.71
C ARG A 139 21.40 -0.19 6.83
N TYR A 140 21.30 0.04 5.52
CA TYR A 140 22.40 -0.28 4.63
C TYR A 140 23.50 0.77 4.76
N ARG A 141 24.74 0.31 4.98
CA ARG A 141 25.96 1.09 4.94
C ARG A 141 26.76 0.67 3.71
N THR A 142 27.73 1.50 3.32
CA THR A 142 28.55 1.43 2.09
C THR A 142 28.67 0.05 1.44
N ASP A 143 29.01 -0.98 2.20
CA ASP A 143 29.21 -2.36 1.74
C ASP A 143 28.34 -3.42 2.46
N HIS A 144 27.82 -3.13 3.65
CA HIS A 144 27.09 -4.10 4.49
C HIS A 144 25.79 -3.54 5.08
N PHE A 145 24.88 -4.45 5.41
CA PHE A 145 23.69 -4.12 6.17
C PHE A 145 23.99 -4.12 7.67
N GLU A 146 23.94 -2.95 8.30
CA GLU A 146 24.14 -2.78 9.73
C GLU A 146 22.80 -3.03 10.44
N ALA A 147 22.65 -4.22 11.03
CA ALA A 147 21.46 -4.65 11.74
C ALA A 147 21.48 -4.16 13.19
N GLU A 148 20.41 -3.47 13.58
CA GLU A 148 20.15 -3.03 14.95
C GLU A 148 19.34 -4.08 15.72
N GLN A 149 18.52 -4.86 15.02
CA GLN A 149 17.71 -5.92 15.60
C GLN A 149 17.67 -7.15 14.70
N LEU A 150 17.74 -8.33 15.32
CA LEU A 150 17.68 -9.62 14.64
C LEU A 150 16.52 -10.45 15.17
N LEU A 151 15.66 -10.91 14.27
CA LEU A 151 14.54 -11.79 14.58
C LEU A 151 14.74 -13.12 13.85
N VAL A 152 14.88 -14.19 14.62
CA VAL A 152 15.08 -15.55 14.11
C VAL A 152 13.77 -16.32 14.16
N LYS A 153 13.37 -16.93 13.04
CA LYS A 153 12.24 -17.86 12.97
C LYS A 153 12.78 -19.29 12.98
N CYS A 154 12.35 -20.06 13.98
CA CYS A 154 12.51 -21.52 13.99
C CYS A 154 11.33 -22.19 13.27
N PRO A 155 11.52 -23.39 12.71
CA PRO A 155 10.46 -24.11 12.00
C PRO A 155 9.46 -24.77 12.96
N SER A 156 8.59 -24.00 13.62
CA SER A 156 7.76 -24.55 14.71
C SER A 156 6.36 -25.07 14.32
N LYS A 157 6.00 -25.26 13.03
CA LYS A 157 4.59 -25.59 12.73
C LYS A 157 4.22 -26.61 11.64
N TYR A 158 5.17 -27.25 10.95
CA TYR A 158 4.80 -28.27 9.94
C TYR A 158 5.66 -29.54 9.91
N GLN A 159 6.72 -29.64 10.73
CA GLN A 159 7.54 -30.86 10.76
C GLN A 159 6.82 -32.07 11.37
N ALA A 160 5.78 -31.86 12.20
CA ALA A 160 4.98 -32.95 12.76
C ALA A 160 4.09 -33.69 11.74
N ALA A 161 3.83 -33.11 10.55
CA ALA A 161 2.95 -33.72 9.54
C ALA A 161 3.72 -34.51 8.45
N ALA A 162 5.00 -34.19 8.22
CA ALA A 162 5.80 -34.84 7.17
C ALA A 162 6.39 -36.20 7.60
N GLU A 163 6.53 -36.46 8.91
CA GLU A 163 7.14 -37.73 9.39
C GLU A 163 6.13 -38.87 9.52
N LYS A 164 4.82 -38.60 9.62
CA LYS A 164 3.80 -39.67 9.74
C LYS A 164 3.50 -40.42 8.43
N GLY A 165 3.97 -39.94 7.28
CA GLY A 165 3.79 -40.61 5.99
C GLY A 165 4.87 -41.63 5.63
N LYS A 166 6.03 -41.62 6.32
CA LYS A 166 7.20 -42.42 5.95
C LYS A 166 7.35 -43.73 6.73
N MET A 167 6.45 -43.99 7.68
CA MET A 167 6.48 -45.19 8.55
C MET A 167 5.29 -46.13 8.30
N ALA A 168 4.51 -45.87 7.24
CA ALA A 168 3.32 -46.63 6.85
C ALA A 168 3.42 -47.25 5.43
N SER A 169 4.64 -47.35 4.86
CA SER A 169 4.87 -47.99 3.57
C SER A 169 5.95 -49.06 3.65
#